data_AF-A0A936IC52-F1
#
_entry.id   AF-A0A936IC52-F1
#
_cell.length_a   1.000
_cell.length_b   1.000
_cell.length_c   1.000
_cell.angle_alpha   90.00
_cell.angle_beta   90.00
_cell.angle_gamma   90.00
#
_symmetry.space_group_name_H-M   'P 1'
#
loop_
_entity.id
_entity.type
_entity.pdbx_description
1 polymer ?
#
loop_
_entity_poly.entity_id
_entity_poly.type
_entity_poly.pdbx_seq_one_letter_code
_entity_poly.pdbx_strand_id
1 'polypeptide(L)'
;MKRYHKISKIITALLFFTLPIYLGAQSAKASPVDANPQTGFALDLDTALFVMAFTLAVVIVFLTGLVRSAFQFHFKNKMNSGKMKTLALLVLMGTAEQTLFAKASSTTTAGKFIEMMNPQSWILLVIIAVEIFILLYIVKWIKQFTGLNTYKSVEQKATPSWWDRINAFKPIEQESNIDTGHNYDGIRELDNVTPPWFIAGFVGTIIFAGIYMYRYHVAYSAPLMIEEFKIAMDEAAIEKLEFLKTQSNLVDENSVTLLPAGQFDEGKSIFKTACAVCHGELGQGTVGPNMTDDYWIHGGSVKQIFTVIKYGVIEKGMKPWKDDYSANQIAQLTSYIKSLRGTNPPGGKEPQGDLYKEEAVSAVKDSITVKDSTSTQ
;
A
#
# COMPACT_ATOMS: atom_id res chain seq x y z
N MET A 1 11.43 -55.10 5.67
CA MET A 1 10.42 -54.02 5.82
C MET A 1 10.62 -53.10 7.05
N LYS A 2 11.20 -53.54 8.18
CA LYS A 2 11.34 -52.70 9.40
C LYS A 2 12.41 -51.56 9.35
N ARG A 3 13.40 -51.61 8.44
CA ARG A 3 14.42 -50.53 8.29
C ARG A 3 13.93 -49.31 7.50
N TYR A 4 12.99 -49.48 6.56
CA TYR A 4 12.46 -48.39 5.73
C TYR A 4 11.49 -47.48 6.50
N HIS A 5 10.76 -48.04 7.46
CA HIS A 5 9.82 -47.27 8.28
C HIS A 5 10.53 -46.35 9.30
N LYS A 6 11.80 -46.63 9.64
CA LYS A 6 12.61 -45.79 10.54
C LYS A 6 13.19 -44.56 9.84
N ILE A 7 13.53 -44.68 8.55
CA ILE A 7 14.11 -43.58 7.75
C ILE A 7 13.02 -42.58 7.32
N SER A 8 11.81 -43.06 7.00
CA SER A 8 10.66 -42.18 6.70
C SER A 8 10.28 -41.30 7.90
N LYS A 9 10.26 -41.85 9.12
CA LYS A 9 9.93 -41.06 10.32
C LYS A 9 10.99 -40.01 10.68
N ILE A 10 12.26 -40.24 10.35
CA ILE A 10 13.35 -39.26 10.57
C ILE A 10 13.23 -38.09 9.58
N ILE A 11 12.83 -38.35 8.33
CA ILE A 11 12.65 -37.32 7.31
C ILE A 11 11.36 -36.51 7.55
N THR A 12 10.29 -37.14 8.05
CA THR A 12 9.06 -36.42 8.45
C THR A 12 9.25 -35.59 9.73
N ALA A 13 10.13 -36.01 10.65
CA ALA A 13 10.46 -35.24 11.85
C ALA A 13 11.37 -34.03 11.56
N LEU A 14 12.25 -34.11 10.56
CA LEU A 14 13.10 -32.99 10.13
C LEU A 14 12.34 -31.87 9.40
N LEU A 15 11.21 -32.18 8.78
CA LEU A 15 10.33 -31.19 8.14
C LEU A 15 9.38 -30.48 9.13
N PHE A 16 9.32 -30.92 10.39
CA PHE A 16 8.49 -30.31 11.43
C PHE A 16 9.27 -29.39 12.40
N PHE A 17 10.59 -29.21 12.20
CA PHE A 17 11.44 -28.47 13.15
C PHE A 17 12.00 -27.13 12.65
N THR A 18 11.46 -26.56 11.58
CA THR A 18 11.79 -25.19 11.16
C THR A 18 10.52 -24.35 11.06
N LEU A 19 9.90 -24.12 12.21
CA LEU A 19 9.02 -22.97 12.38
C LEU A 19 9.90 -21.84 12.95
N PRO A 20 10.32 -20.83 12.17
CA PRO A 20 10.76 -19.61 12.78
C PRO A 20 9.50 -18.92 13.32
N ILE A 21 9.36 -18.93 14.65
CA ILE A 21 8.52 -17.97 15.36
C ILE A 21 9.05 -16.60 14.98
N TYR A 22 8.31 -15.87 14.14
CA TYR A 22 8.59 -14.48 13.84
C TYR A 22 8.15 -13.66 15.07
N LEU A 23 9.03 -13.58 16.07
CA LEU A 23 8.97 -12.54 17.10
C LEU A 23 9.74 -11.33 16.55
N GLY A 24 9.05 -10.53 15.73
CA GLY A 24 9.57 -9.27 15.23
C GLY A 24 9.38 -8.18 16.28
N ALA A 25 10.39 -7.93 17.10
CA ALA A 25 10.51 -6.69 17.83
C ALA A 25 10.75 -5.55 16.81
N GLN A 26 9.75 -4.69 16.63
CA GLN A 26 9.91 -3.44 15.89
C GLN A 26 10.70 -2.45 16.76
N SER A 27 12.01 -2.40 16.54
CA SER A 27 12.82 -1.26 16.98
C SER A 27 12.78 -0.20 15.89
N ALA A 28 12.31 0.98 16.27
CA ALA A 28 12.11 2.14 15.44
C ALA A 28 13.42 2.63 14.79
N LYS A 29 13.35 2.95 13.50
CA LYS A 29 14.04 4.09 12.91
C LYS A 29 13.21 4.61 11.74
N ALA A 30 12.48 5.68 12.01
CA ALA A 30 11.76 6.46 11.01
C ALA A 30 12.74 7.28 10.17
N SER A 31 12.56 7.25 8.86
CA SER A 31 12.79 8.37 7.95
C SER A 31 11.64 8.41 6.94
N PRO A 32 11.22 9.59 6.46
CA PRO A 32 9.84 9.80 6.08
C PRO A 32 9.64 9.92 4.55
N VAL A 33 8.36 9.86 4.17
CA VAL A 33 7.73 10.35 2.93
C VAL A 33 7.74 9.40 1.73
N ASP A 34 6.63 8.64 1.60
CA ASP A 34 5.69 8.72 0.47
C ASP A 34 4.58 7.68 0.69
N ALA A 35 3.44 8.09 1.27
CA ALA A 35 2.28 7.22 1.46
C ALA A 35 1.12 7.72 0.57
N ASN A 36 0.96 7.08 -0.57
CA ASN A 36 -0.33 6.96 -1.27
C ASN A 36 -1.00 5.69 -0.74
N PRO A 37 -2.12 5.75 0.00
CA PRO A 37 -2.79 4.55 0.47
C PRO A 37 -3.60 3.98 -0.69
N GLN A 38 -2.95 3.20 -1.56
CA GLN A 38 -3.68 2.36 -2.50
C GLN A 38 -4.24 1.17 -1.73
N THR A 39 -5.52 1.27 -1.36
CA THR A 39 -6.34 0.16 -0.88
C THR A 39 -6.53 -0.85 -2.00
N GLY A 40 -5.55 -1.74 -2.14
CA GLY A 40 -5.62 -2.97 -2.90
C GLY A 40 -4.96 -4.07 -2.08
N PHE A 41 -5.38 -5.32 -2.26
CA PHE A 41 -4.67 -6.48 -1.73
C PHE A 41 -3.26 -6.50 -2.35
N ALA A 42 -2.32 -5.78 -1.74
CA ALA A 42 -0.92 -5.76 -2.16
C ALA A 42 -0.29 -7.04 -1.61
N LEU A 43 -0.29 -8.10 -2.42
CA LEU A 43 0.67 -9.17 -2.21
C LEU A 43 2.04 -8.54 -2.45
N ASP A 44 2.76 -8.29 -1.36
CA ASP A 44 4.13 -7.84 -1.42
C ASP A 44 4.91 -8.77 -2.36
N LEU A 45 5.79 -8.21 -3.16
CA LEU A 45 6.50 -8.93 -4.21
C LEU A 45 7.19 -10.18 -3.65
N ASP A 46 7.71 -10.08 -2.44
CA ASP A 46 8.32 -11.19 -1.72
C ASP A 46 7.31 -12.31 -1.45
N THR A 47 6.10 -11.96 -1.03
CA THR A 47 5.01 -12.93 -0.81
C THR A 47 4.58 -13.59 -2.12
N ALA A 48 4.49 -12.83 -3.21
CA ALA A 48 4.16 -13.36 -4.53
C ALA A 48 5.25 -14.34 -5.04
N LEU A 49 6.53 -14.01 -4.83
CA LEU A 49 7.66 -14.87 -5.18
C LEU A 49 7.70 -16.16 -4.35
N PHE A 50 7.40 -16.09 -3.06
CA PHE A 50 7.32 -17.29 -2.21
C PHE A 50 6.16 -18.21 -2.62
N VAL A 51 4.99 -17.65 -2.93
CA VAL A 51 3.85 -18.43 -3.41
C VAL A 51 4.18 -19.10 -4.75
N MET A 52 4.78 -18.38 -5.70
CA MET A 52 5.20 -18.97 -6.97
C MET A 52 6.25 -20.06 -6.79
N ALA A 53 7.30 -19.83 -5.99
CA ALA A 53 8.34 -20.81 -5.71
C ALA A 53 7.76 -22.07 -5.06
N PHE A 54 6.78 -21.91 -4.17
CA PHE A 54 6.06 -23.03 -3.56
C PHE A 54 5.22 -23.80 -4.59
N THR A 55 4.46 -23.11 -5.44
CA THR A 55 3.67 -23.77 -6.49
C THR A 55 4.56 -24.52 -7.48
N LEU A 56 5.70 -23.94 -7.87
CA LEU A 56 6.69 -24.59 -8.72
C LEU A 56 7.28 -25.84 -8.06
N ALA A 57 7.63 -25.76 -6.78
CA ALA A 57 8.16 -26.91 -6.05
C ALA A 57 7.13 -28.06 -6.01
N VAL A 58 5.84 -27.76 -5.80
CA VAL A 58 4.76 -28.76 -5.82
C VAL A 58 4.64 -29.39 -7.20
N VAL A 59 4.67 -28.58 -8.27
CA VAL A 59 4.63 -29.06 -9.66
C VAL A 59 5.83 -29.95 -9.97
N ILE A 60 7.04 -29.55 -9.57
CA ILE A 60 8.27 -30.35 -9.78
C ILE A 60 8.16 -31.68 -9.03
N VAL A 61 7.74 -31.70 -7.77
CA VAL A 61 7.56 -32.94 -7.00
C VAL A 61 6.54 -33.87 -7.68
N PHE A 62 5.42 -33.32 -8.17
CA PHE A 62 4.41 -34.07 -8.87
C PHE A 62 4.91 -34.65 -10.20
N LEU A 63 5.60 -33.84 -11.02
CA LEU A 63 6.22 -34.28 -12.27
C LEU A 63 7.29 -35.35 -12.02
N THR A 64 8.10 -35.19 -10.98
CA THR A 64 9.11 -36.19 -10.60
C THR A 64 8.43 -37.49 -10.18
N GLY A 65 7.29 -37.41 -9.47
CA GLY A 65 6.46 -38.57 -9.14
C GLY A 65 5.88 -39.27 -10.38
N LEU A 66 5.37 -38.51 -11.34
CA LEU A 66 4.84 -39.03 -12.61
C LEU A 66 5.93 -39.67 -13.47
N VAL A 67 7.08 -39.02 -13.60
CA VAL A 67 8.23 -39.57 -14.32
C VAL A 67 8.71 -40.85 -13.64
N ARG A 68 8.83 -40.87 -12.32
CA ARG A 68 9.25 -42.07 -11.56
C ARG A 68 8.24 -43.22 -11.68
N SER A 69 6.94 -42.91 -11.72
CA SER A 69 5.86 -43.86 -11.94
C SER A 69 5.89 -44.43 -13.36
N ALA A 70 6.05 -43.57 -14.38
CA ALA A 70 6.20 -43.97 -15.77
C ALA A 70 7.48 -44.80 -15.99
N PHE A 71 8.58 -44.43 -15.33
CA PHE A 71 9.85 -45.15 -15.39
C PHE A 71 9.75 -46.53 -14.72
N GLN A 72 9.10 -46.62 -13.55
CA GLN A 72 8.85 -47.91 -12.90
C GLN A 72 7.96 -48.82 -13.74
N PHE A 73 6.95 -48.27 -14.43
CA PHE A 73 6.07 -49.05 -15.29
C PHE A 73 6.81 -49.62 -16.51
N HIS A 74 7.71 -48.83 -17.12
CA HIS A 74 8.46 -49.29 -18.29
C HIS A 74 9.64 -50.22 -17.93
N PHE A 75 10.31 -49.99 -16.79
CA PHE A 75 11.40 -50.86 -16.34
C PHE A 75 10.95 -52.16 -15.68
N LYS A 76 9.75 -52.23 -15.09
CA LYS A 76 9.22 -53.50 -14.58
C LYS A 76 8.94 -54.51 -15.71
N ASN A 77 8.81 -54.05 -16.95
CA ASN A 77 8.59 -54.91 -18.12
C ASN A 77 9.85 -55.20 -18.94
N LYS A 78 11.02 -54.65 -18.56
CA LYS A 78 12.29 -54.88 -19.28
C LYS A 78 13.49 -55.01 -18.35
N MET A 79 13.31 -55.72 -17.24
CA MET A 79 14.41 -56.07 -16.33
C MET A 79 14.84 -57.53 -16.50
N ASN A 80 15.23 -57.90 -17.72
CA ASN A 80 15.94 -59.16 -17.95
C ASN A 80 17.07 -59.08 -19.00
N SER A 81 17.79 -57.96 -19.06
CA SER A 81 19.10 -57.96 -19.74
C SER A 81 20.09 -57.06 -19.01
N GLY A 82 21.09 -57.69 -18.38
CA GLY A 82 22.08 -57.09 -17.50
C GLY A 82 23.12 -56.20 -18.18
N LYS A 83 22.69 -55.07 -18.76
CA LYS A 83 23.61 -54.01 -19.21
C LYS A 83 23.03 -52.63 -18.92
N MET A 84 23.03 -52.22 -17.66
CA MET A 84 22.82 -50.82 -17.33
C MET A 84 23.47 -50.44 -15.99
N LYS A 85 24.81 -50.43 -15.99
CA LYS A 85 25.61 -49.74 -14.95
C LYS A 85 26.18 -48.39 -15.44
N THR A 86 25.84 -47.93 -16.64
CA THR A 86 26.44 -46.72 -17.24
C THR A 86 25.54 -45.49 -17.25
N LEU A 87 24.24 -45.61 -16.93
CA LEU A 87 23.32 -44.45 -17.00
C LEU A 87 23.01 -43.78 -15.64
N ALA A 88 23.51 -44.34 -14.53
CA ALA A 88 23.33 -43.76 -13.19
C ALA A 88 24.41 -42.72 -12.83
N LEU A 89 25.40 -42.51 -13.69
CA LEU A 89 26.53 -41.61 -13.44
C LEU A 89 26.32 -40.19 -13.98
N LEU A 90 25.25 -39.94 -14.75
CA LEU A 90 25.02 -38.66 -15.44
C LEU A 90 24.00 -37.74 -14.71
N VAL A 91 23.67 -38.05 -13.46
CA VAL A 91 22.78 -37.22 -12.60
C VAL A 91 23.54 -36.65 -11.39
N LEU A 92 24.87 -36.79 -11.36
CA LEU A 92 25.72 -36.41 -10.24
C LEU A 92 26.85 -35.45 -10.64
N MET A 93 26.55 -34.47 -11.49
CA MET A 93 27.37 -33.26 -11.64
C MET A 93 26.47 -32.03 -11.64
N GLY A 94 26.46 -31.36 -10.49
CA GLY A 94 25.81 -30.06 -10.27
C GLY A 94 26.48 -29.41 -9.07
N THR A 95 27.69 -28.88 -9.28
CA THR A 95 28.39 -28.01 -8.33
C THR A 95 28.69 -26.68 -9.00
N ALA A 96 28.47 -25.58 -8.26
CA ALA A 96 28.99 -24.21 -8.46
C ALA A 96 28.44 -23.48 -9.70
N GLU A 97 28.06 -22.21 -9.74
CA GLU A 97 27.96 -21.01 -8.88
C GLU A 97 26.92 -20.12 -9.62
N GLN A 98 26.26 -19.09 -9.07
CA GLN A 98 26.83 -17.75 -8.87
C GLN A 98 25.83 -16.85 -8.14
N THR A 99 26.36 -16.15 -7.15
CA THR A 99 25.81 -15.00 -6.44
C THR A 99 26.21 -13.71 -7.16
N LEU A 100 25.32 -13.13 -7.96
CA LEU A 100 25.37 -11.74 -8.46
C LEU A 100 23.87 -11.40 -8.66
N PHE A 101 23.27 -10.43 -7.98
CA PHE A 101 23.43 -9.00 -8.22
C PHE A 101 23.04 -8.19 -6.97
N ALA A 102 23.92 -7.28 -6.58
CA ALA A 102 23.59 -6.10 -5.80
C ALA A 102 23.76 -4.87 -6.70
N LYS A 103 22.85 -3.89 -6.52
CA LYS A 103 22.90 -2.48 -6.91
C LYS A 103 22.49 -2.11 -8.34
N ALA A 104 21.34 -1.43 -8.46
CA ALA A 104 21.27 -0.05 -8.93
C ALA A 104 19.89 0.57 -8.63
N SER A 105 19.92 1.77 -8.03
CA SER A 105 18.80 2.71 -7.99
C SER A 105 18.69 3.46 -9.33
N SER A 106 17.47 3.75 -9.76
CA SER A 106 17.17 4.97 -10.51
C SER A 106 15.70 5.34 -10.41
N THR A 107 15.45 6.53 -9.86
CA THR A 107 14.22 7.31 -9.98
C THR A 107 14.07 7.84 -11.40
N THR A 108 12.86 7.80 -11.98
CA THR A 108 12.39 8.84 -12.91
C THR A 108 10.88 8.84 -13.07
N THR A 109 10.37 10.06 -13.28
CA THR A 109 8.99 10.52 -13.17
C THR A 109 8.27 10.58 -14.53
N ALA A 110 6.98 10.23 -14.50
CA ALA A 110 5.85 10.65 -15.35
C ALA A 110 5.88 10.51 -16.89
N GLY A 111 5.00 9.63 -17.38
CA GLY A 111 3.87 10.06 -18.20
C GLY A 111 3.79 9.50 -19.63
N LYS A 112 2.93 8.49 -19.84
CA LYS A 112 1.98 8.36 -20.98
C LYS A 112 1.20 7.04 -20.89
N PHE A 113 -0.04 7.07 -21.38
CA PHE A 113 -1.17 6.12 -21.26
C PHE A 113 -0.95 4.64 -21.70
N ILE A 114 0.29 4.14 -21.79
CA ILE A 114 0.68 2.73 -22.02
C ILE A 114 1.32 2.11 -20.75
N GLU A 115 1.39 2.83 -19.64
CA GLU A 115 1.82 2.28 -18.34
C GLU A 115 0.67 1.53 -17.65
N MET A 116 0.31 0.36 -18.19
CA MET A 116 -0.42 -0.66 -17.43
C MET A 116 0.52 -1.86 -17.29
N MET A 117 0.88 -2.15 -16.03
CA MET A 117 1.87 -3.12 -15.53
C MET A 117 3.31 -2.60 -15.39
N ASN A 118 3.76 -2.54 -14.13
CA ASN A 118 5.15 -2.37 -13.71
C ASN A 118 6.06 -3.36 -14.49
N PRO A 119 7.27 -2.96 -14.94
CA PRO A 119 8.24 -3.85 -15.57
C PRO A 119 8.44 -5.19 -14.85
N GLN A 120 8.30 -5.21 -13.52
CA GLN A 120 8.35 -6.41 -12.70
C GLN A 120 7.20 -7.40 -12.98
N SER A 121 6.00 -6.89 -13.26
CA SER A 121 4.83 -7.69 -13.61
C SER A 121 4.97 -8.33 -15.01
N TRP A 122 5.69 -7.69 -15.94
CA TRP A 122 6.01 -8.27 -17.24
C TRP A 122 6.97 -9.45 -17.14
N ILE A 123 7.97 -9.35 -16.26
CA ILE A 123 8.90 -10.46 -15.99
C ILE A 123 8.14 -11.67 -15.43
N LEU A 124 7.19 -11.44 -14.51
CA LEU A 124 6.36 -12.51 -13.94
C LEU A 124 5.49 -13.20 -15.00
N LEU A 125 4.85 -12.44 -15.90
CA LEU A 125 4.05 -13.04 -16.98
C LEU A 125 4.89 -13.86 -17.95
N VAL A 126 6.12 -13.41 -18.26
CA VAL A 126 7.04 -14.16 -19.12
C VAL A 126 7.46 -15.47 -18.46
N ILE A 127 7.76 -15.46 -17.15
CA ILE A 127 8.09 -16.68 -16.40
C ILE A 127 6.92 -17.67 -16.43
N ILE A 128 5.69 -17.21 -16.13
CA ILE A 128 4.48 -18.05 -16.16
C ILE A 128 4.25 -18.65 -17.56
N ALA A 129 4.44 -17.85 -18.62
CA ALA A 129 4.29 -18.32 -19.99
C ALA A 129 5.32 -19.41 -20.35
N VAL A 130 6.57 -19.24 -19.91
CA VAL A 130 7.64 -20.23 -20.10
C VAL A 130 7.35 -21.51 -19.31
N GLU A 131 6.86 -21.41 -18.08
CA GLU A 131 6.46 -22.57 -17.28
C GLU A 131 5.33 -23.37 -17.92
N ILE A 132 4.27 -22.70 -18.37
CA ILE A 132 3.16 -23.35 -19.08
C ILE A 132 3.68 -24.05 -20.34
N PHE A 133 4.59 -23.41 -21.09
CA PHE A 133 5.20 -24.01 -22.28
C PHE A 133 5.99 -25.28 -21.93
N ILE A 134 6.82 -25.25 -20.89
CA ILE A 134 7.59 -26.42 -20.42
C ILE A 134 6.65 -27.54 -19.98
N LEU A 135 5.57 -27.23 -19.26
CA LEU A 135 4.57 -28.21 -18.85
C LEU A 135 3.88 -28.87 -20.04
N LEU A 136 3.45 -28.09 -21.03
CA LEU A 136 2.85 -28.61 -22.25
C LEU A 136 3.82 -29.46 -23.05
N TYR A 137 5.09 -29.07 -23.10
CA TYR A 137 6.15 -29.84 -23.74
C TYR A 137 6.37 -31.19 -23.04
N ILE A 138 6.44 -31.19 -21.70
CA ILE A 138 6.56 -32.43 -20.90
C ILE A 138 5.33 -33.31 -21.08
N VAL A 139 4.11 -32.77 -21.09
CA VAL A 139 2.88 -33.54 -21.34
C VAL A 139 2.88 -34.16 -22.75
N LYS A 140 3.29 -33.39 -23.76
CA LYS A 140 3.43 -33.89 -25.15
C LYS A 140 4.46 -35.00 -25.22
N TRP A 141 5.59 -34.84 -24.53
CA TRP A 141 6.65 -35.83 -24.45
C TRP A 141 6.19 -37.11 -23.72
N ILE A 142 5.47 -36.97 -22.60
CA ILE A 142 4.85 -38.10 -21.89
C ILE A 142 3.91 -38.84 -22.83
N LYS A 143 2.99 -38.16 -23.54
CA LYS A 143 2.08 -38.80 -24.50
C LYS A 143 2.82 -39.58 -25.60
N GLN A 144 3.96 -39.06 -26.05
CA GLN A 144 4.79 -39.69 -27.08
C GLN A 144 5.48 -40.96 -26.56
N PHE A 145 5.93 -41.00 -25.30
CA PHE A 145 6.68 -42.12 -24.74
C PHE A 145 5.85 -43.14 -23.96
N THR A 146 4.67 -42.78 -23.43
CA THR A 146 3.80 -43.70 -22.69
C THR A 146 2.82 -44.46 -23.58
N GLY A 147 2.77 -44.16 -24.88
CA GLY A 147 1.87 -44.86 -25.82
C GLY A 147 0.38 -44.63 -25.53
N LEU A 148 0.02 -43.54 -24.83
CA LEU A 148 -1.36 -43.23 -24.45
C LEU A 148 -2.30 -43.00 -25.64
N ASN A 149 -1.78 -42.84 -26.86
CA ASN A 149 -2.60 -42.80 -28.08
C ASN A 149 -3.15 -44.19 -28.48
N THR A 150 -2.72 -45.26 -27.80
CA THR A 150 -3.09 -46.65 -28.11
C THR A 150 -3.87 -47.29 -26.95
N TYR A 151 -4.65 -46.51 -26.19
CA TYR A 151 -5.59 -47.09 -25.22
C TYR A 151 -6.94 -47.33 -25.90
N LYS A 152 -7.15 -48.55 -26.40
CA LYS A 152 -8.49 -49.05 -26.72
C LYS A 152 -9.30 -49.04 -25.42
N SER A 153 -10.44 -48.36 -25.44
CA SER A 153 -11.37 -48.25 -24.33
C SER A 153 -11.82 -49.64 -23.87
N VAL A 154 -11.20 -50.13 -22.79
CA VAL A 154 -11.84 -51.16 -21.98
C VAL A 154 -13.00 -50.46 -21.28
N GLU A 155 -14.20 -50.96 -21.51
CA GLU A 155 -15.45 -50.52 -20.91
C GLU A 155 -15.38 -50.78 -19.39
N GLN A 156 -14.74 -49.85 -18.69
CA GLN A 156 -14.57 -49.91 -17.26
C GLN A 156 -15.86 -49.34 -16.64
N LYS A 157 -16.65 -50.20 -15.99
CA LYS A 157 -17.79 -49.75 -15.17
C LYS A 157 -17.33 -48.61 -14.28
N ALA A 158 -17.85 -47.41 -14.55
CA ALA A 158 -17.41 -46.18 -13.93
C ALA A 158 -17.65 -46.27 -12.42
N THR A 159 -16.57 -46.35 -11.65
CA THR A 159 -16.64 -46.02 -10.23
C THR A 159 -17.02 -44.55 -10.14
N PRO A 160 -18.00 -44.15 -9.31
CA PRO A 160 -18.48 -42.78 -9.28
C PRO A 160 -17.31 -41.83 -9.04
N SER A 161 -17.17 -40.85 -9.93
CA SER A 161 -16.16 -39.80 -9.82
C SER A 161 -16.38 -39.03 -8.52
N TRP A 162 -15.33 -38.45 -7.97
CA TRP A 162 -15.46 -37.58 -6.79
C TRP A 162 -16.46 -36.43 -7.03
N TRP A 163 -16.55 -35.95 -8.28
CA TRP A 163 -17.54 -34.96 -8.72
C TRP A 163 -18.98 -35.48 -8.67
N ASP A 164 -19.21 -36.73 -9.07
CA ASP A 164 -20.53 -37.36 -9.01
C ASP A 164 -21.00 -37.49 -7.55
N ARG A 165 -20.05 -37.70 -6.63
CA ARG A 165 -20.32 -37.79 -5.19
C ARG A 165 -20.69 -36.43 -4.57
N ILE A 166 -20.07 -35.34 -5.03
CA ILE A 166 -20.36 -33.99 -4.53
C ILE A 166 -21.71 -33.48 -5.05
N ASN A 167 -22.05 -33.81 -6.29
CA ASN A 167 -23.28 -33.35 -6.92
C ASN A 167 -24.46 -34.32 -6.78
N ALA A 168 -24.21 -35.54 -6.32
CA ALA A 168 -25.21 -36.61 -6.20
C ALA A 168 -25.96 -36.89 -7.52
N PHE A 169 -25.28 -36.75 -8.66
CA PHE A 169 -25.90 -36.95 -9.98
C PHE A 169 -26.32 -38.40 -10.21
N LYS A 170 -27.46 -38.58 -10.86
CA LYS A 170 -27.87 -39.87 -11.41
C LYS A 170 -27.20 -40.09 -12.78
N PRO A 171 -26.76 -41.32 -13.09
CA PRO A 171 -26.20 -41.65 -14.40
C PRO A 171 -27.20 -41.45 -15.54
N ILE A 172 -26.71 -41.20 -16.76
CA ILE A 172 -27.54 -40.96 -17.96
C ILE A 172 -28.48 -42.12 -18.28
N GLU A 173 -28.09 -43.35 -17.96
CA GLU A 173 -28.90 -44.55 -18.17
C GLU A 173 -30.13 -44.60 -17.27
N GLN A 174 -30.14 -43.81 -16.19
CA GLN A 174 -31.26 -43.70 -15.26
C GLN A 174 -32.15 -42.47 -15.52
N GLU A 175 -31.85 -41.65 -16.53
CA GLU A 175 -32.62 -40.44 -16.85
C GLU A 175 -34.09 -40.73 -17.15
N SER A 176 -34.40 -41.83 -17.86
CA SER A 176 -35.81 -42.16 -18.15
C SER A 176 -36.61 -42.50 -16.90
N ASN A 177 -35.95 -42.88 -15.80
CA ASN A 177 -36.63 -43.22 -14.54
C ASN A 177 -36.92 -41.98 -13.68
N ILE A 178 -36.25 -40.85 -13.97
CA ILE A 178 -36.42 -39.58 -13.27
C ILE A 178 -37.04 -38.49 -14.18
N ASP A 179 -37.49 -38.87 -15.37
CA ASP A 179 -38.22 -37.99 -16.28
C ASP A 179 -39.60 -37.70 -15.67
N THR A 180 -39.96 -36.43 -15.59
CA THR A 180 -41.26 -35.96 -15.08
C THR A 180 -42.43 -36.31 -15.99
N GLY A 181 -42.17 -36.80 -17.21
CA GLY A 181 -43.17 -37.32 -18.14
C GLY A 181 -43.89 -36.26 -18.98
N HIS A 182 -43.58 -34.98 -18.76
CA HIS A 182 -44.06 -33.86 -19.56
C HIS A 182 -42.97 -33.39 -20.53
N ASN A 183 -43.39 -33.04 -21.75
CA ASN A 183 -42.52 -32.47 -22.77
C ASN A 183 -43.06 -31.09 -23.16
N TYR A 184 -42.22 -30.07 -22.98
CA TYR A 184 -42.52 -28.70 -23.35
C TYR A 184 -41.57 -28.30 -24.47
N ASP A 185 -42.08 -28.27 -25.71
CA ASP A 185 -41.31 -27.84 -26.89
C ASP A 185 -39.97 -28.59 -27.06
N GLY A 186 -40.01 -29.91 -26.89
CA GLY A 186 -38.82 -30.77 -26.97
C GLY A 186 -37.95 -30.80 -25.70
N ILE A 187 -38.21 -29.92 -24.72
CA ILE A 187 -37.51 -29.90 -23.43
C ILE A 187 -38.25 -30.81 -22.44
N ARG A 188 -37.49 -31.65 -21.75
CA ARG A 188 -37.97 -32.54 -20.69
C ARG A 188 -37.30 -32.18 -19.38
N GLU A 189 -38.04 -32.28 -18.29
CA GLU A 189 -37.55 -31.95 -16.95
C GLU A 189 -37.23 -33.23 -16.18
N LEU A 190 -36.07 -33.25 -15.53
CA LEU A 190 -35.61 -34.35 -14.69
C LEU A 190 -35.84 -34.02 -13.22
N ASP A 191 -36.43 -34.94 -12.47
CA ASP A 191 -36.60 -34.85 -11.02
C ASP A 191 -35.32 -35.26 -10.29
N ASN A 192 -34.26 -34.45 -10.47
CA ASN A 192 -32.98 -34.67 -9.80
C ASN A 192 -32.92 -33.93 -8.46
N VAL A 193 -32.30 -34.57 -7.47
CA VAL A 193 -32.06 -33.93 -6.18
C VAL A 193 -31.08 -32.76 -6.34
N THR A 194 -31.33 -31.66 -5.63
CA THR A 194 -30.41 -30.52 -5.62
C THR A 194 -29.06 -30.93 -5.00
N PRO A 195 -27.92 -30.48 -5.55
CA PRO A 195 -26.61 -30.82 -5.03
C PRO A 195 -26.48 -30.50 -3.52
N PRO A 196 -25.99 -31.43 -2.68
CA PRO A 196 -25.89 -31.22 -1.23
C PRO A 196 -25.12 -29.96 -0.82
N TRP A 197 -24.07 -29.61 -1.56
CA TRP A 197 -23.30 -28.39 -1.31
C TRP A 197 -24.12 -27.12 -1.56
N PHE A 198 -25.06 -27.15 -2.51
CA PHE A 198 -25.93 -26.02 -2.81
C PHE A 198 -26.92 -25.79 -1.68
N ILE A 199 -27.54 -26.86 -1.15
CA ILE A 199 -28.40 -26.78 0.04
C ILE A 199 -27.60 -26.27 1.24
N ALA A 200 -26.39 -26.81 1.46
CA ALA A 200 -25.53 -26.36 2.56
C ALA A 200 -25.18 -24.87 2.44
N GLY A 201 -24.87 -24.40 1.24
CA GLY A 201 -24.66 -22.97 0.97
C GLY A 201 -25.90 -22.14 1.25
N PHE A 202 -27.07 -22.59 0.79
CA PHE A 202 -28.35 -21.91 1.02
C PHE A 202 -28.72 -21.83 2.50
N VAL A 203 -28.52 -22.90 3.27
CA VAL A 203 -28.72 -22.88 4.73
C VAL A 203 -27.67 -22.00 5.40
N GLY A 204 -26.42 -22.00 4.90
CA GLY A 204 -25.36 -21.13 5.37
C GLY A 204 -25.69 -19.64 5.25
N THR A 205 -26.32 -19.21 4.15
CA THR A 205 -26.75 -17.80 4.00
C THR A 205 -27.86 -17.42 4.98
N ILE A 206 -28.79 -18.33 5.26
CA ILE A 206 -29.84 -18.12 6.27
C ILE A 206 -29.23 -17.95 7.66
N ILE A 207 -28.29 -18.81 8.05
CA ILE A 207 -27.58 -18.71 9.34
C ILE A 207 -26.80 -17.39 9.40
N PHE A 208 -26.07 -17.03 8.35
CA PHE A 208 -25.34 -15.77 8.28
C PHE A 208 -26.27 -14.56 8.43
N ALA A 209 -27.42 -14.56 7.76
CA ALA A 209 -28.41 -13.48 7.88
C ALA A 209 -28.94 -13.36 9.32
N GLY A 210 -29.21 -14.48 9.99
CA GLY A 210 -29.60 -14.49 11.40
C GLY A 210 -28.53 -13.90 12.33
N ILE A 211 -27.27 -14.30 12.15
CA ILE A 211 -26.13 -13.77 12.91
C ILE A 211 -25.95 -12.27 12.63
N TYR A 212 -26.02 -11.86 11.36
CA TYR A 212 -25.90 -10.46 10.96
C TYR A 212 -26.98 -9.60 11.61
N MET A 213 -28.25 -10.03 11.52
CA MET A 213 -29.37 -9.32 12.13
C MET A 213 -29.20 -9.21 13.65
N TYR A 214 -28.82 -10.30 14.32
CA TYR A 214 -28.55 -10.26 15.75
C TYR A 214 -27.39 -9.30 16.09
N ARG A 215 -26.26 -9.38 15.37
CA ARG A 215 -25.06 -8.58 15.65
C ARG A 215 -25.29 -7.08 15.50
N TYR A 216 -25.92 -6.66 14.41
CA TYR A 216 -26.10 -5.24 14.06
C TYR A 216 -27.39 -4.62 14.59
N HIS A 217 -28.50 -5.36 14.66
CA HIS A 217 -29.81 -4.80 14.99
C HIS A 217 -30.36 -5.20 16.37
N VAL A 218 -29.76 -6.20 17.04
CA VAL A 218 -30.22 -6.65 18.38
C VAL A 218 -29.16 -6.41 19.45
N ALA A 219 -27.93 -6.90 19.22
CA ALA A 219 -26.83 -6.82 20.18
C ALA A 219 -26.03 -5.52 20.06
N TYR A 220 -26.18 -4.76 18.97
CA TYR A 220 -25.46 -3.51 18.69
C TYR A 220 -23.94 -3.62 18.92
N SER A 221 -23.37 -4.78 18.61
CA SER A 221 -21.95 -5.07 18.87
C SER A 221 -21.02 -4.64 17.72
N ALA A 222 -21.59 -4.03 16.69
CA ALA A 222 -20.87 -3.48 15.55
C ALA A 222 -21.58 -2.22 15.04
N PRO A 223 -20.83 -1.20 14.58
CA PRO A 223 -21.40 0.05 14.12
C PRO A 223 -22.20 -0.13 12.83
N LEU A 224 -23.30 0.61 12.70
CA LEU A 224 -24.03 0.74 11.44
C LEU A 224 -23.30 1.73 10.52
N MET A 225 -23.62 1.73 9.22
CA MET A 225 -22.98 2.56 8.19
C MET A 225 -22.82 4.04 8.59
N ILE A 226 -23.83 4.65 9.23
CA ILE A 226 -23.78 6.06 9.64
C ILE A 226 -22.80 6.28 10.80
N GLU A 227 -22.70 5.32 11.73
CA GLU A 227 -21.76 5.38 12.84
C GLU A 227 -20.34 5.12 12.37
N GLU A 228 -20.14 4.14 11.49
CA GLU A 228 -18.86 3.87 10.84
C GLU A 228 -18.36 5.08 10.06
N PHE A 229 -19.24 5.77 9.32
CA PHE A 229 -18.91 7.02 8.66
C PHE A 229 -18.44 8.11 9.63
N LYS A 230 -19.11 8.26 10.78
CA LYS A 230 -18.70 9.24 11.80
C LYS A 230 -17.33 8.89 12.39
N ILE A 231 -17.11 7.62 12.74
CA ILE A 231 -15.82 7.13 13.24
C ILE A 231 -14.71 7.44 12.23
N ALA A 232 -14.92 7.13 10.95
CA ALA A 232 -13.95 7.40 9.90
C ALA A 232 -13.68 8.91 9.71
N MET A 233 -14.72 9.75 9.80
CA MET A 233 -14.57 11.19 9.71
C MET A 233 -13.83 11.79 10.91
N ASP A 234 -14.07 11.27 12.10
CA ASP A 234 -13.38 11.70 13.33
C ASP A 234 -11.90 11.30 13.30
N GLU A 235 -11.60 10.07 12.87
CA GLU A 235 -10.21 9.61 12.63
C GLU A 235 -9.51 10.47 11.57
N ALA A 236 -10.17 10.72 10.43
CA ALA A 236 -9.64 11.58 9.38
C ALA A 236 -9.44 13.03 9.84
N ALA A 237 -10.29 13.54 10.75
CA ALA A 237 -10.12 14.86 11.34
C ALA A 237 -8.89 14.89 12.26
N ILE A 238 -8.65 13.84 13.06
CA ILE A 238 -7.46 13.72 13.91
C ILE A 238 -6.20 13.65 13.04
N GLU A 239 -6.18 12.81 12.01
CA GLU A 239 -5.06 12.69 11.08
C GLU A 239 -4.79 14.02 10.36
N LYS A 240 -5.85 14.70 9.89
CA LYS A 240 -5.73 16.04 9.31
C LYS A 240 -5.14 17.03 10.31
N LEU A 241 -5.54 16.99 11.58
CA LEU A 241 -4.99 17.86 12.60
C LEU A 241 -3.52 17.54 12.91
N GLU A 242 -3.13 16.28 12.93
CA GLU A 242 -1.73 15.85 13.09
C GLU A 242 -0.87 16.28 11.90
N PHE A 243 -1.38 16.09 10.69
CA PHE A 243 -0.77 16.61 9.47
C PHE A 243 -0.63 18.13 9.51
N LEU A 244 -1.68 18.86 9.92
CA LEU A 244 -1.64 20.31 10.05
C LEU A 244 -0.68 20.80 11.13
N LYS A 245 -0.50 20.07 12.24
CA LYS A 245 0.57 20.35 13.21
C LYS A 245 1.96 20.16 12.60
N THR A 246 2.10 19.21 11.70
CA THR A 246 3.34 18.99 10.95
C THR A 246 3.55 20.08 9.88
N GLN A 247 2.44 20.53 9.28
CA GLN A 247 2.34 21.67 8.37
C GLN A 247 2.31 23.04 9.06
N SER A 248 2.36 23.15 10.40
CA SER A 248 2.56 24.45 11.03
C SER A 248 3.90 25.05 10.60
N ASN A 249 4.78 24.27 9.94
CA ASN A 249 5.98 24.65 9.21
C ASN A 249 5.78 25.17 7.77
N LEU A 250 4.56 25.16 7.24
CA LEU A 250 4.16 25.62 5.91
C LEU A 250 3.32 26.90 6.02
N VAL A 251 3.88 27.95 6.61
CA VAL A 251 3.32 29.31 6.50
C VAL A 251 3.51 29.80 5.06
N ASP A 252 2.51 30.47 4.50
CA ASP A 252 2.59 31.13 3.19
C ASP A 252 2.22 32.61 3.30
N GLU A 253 2.37 33.36 2.20
CA GLU A 253 2.11 34.80 2.15
C GLU A 253 0.66 35.15 2.54
N ASN A 254 -0.27 34.19 2.45
CA ASN A 254 -1.69 34.40 2.66
C ASN A 254 -2.15 33.99 4.07
N SER A 255 -1.43 33.06 4.71
CA SER A 255 -1.70 32.50 6.03
C SER A 255 -0.86 33.11 7.15
N VAL A 256 0.18 33.89 6.84
CA VAL A 256 1.00 34.57 7.84
C VAL A 256 0.18 35.55 8.70
N THR A 257 0.31 35.41 10.01
CA THR A 257 -0.30 36.30 11.02
C THR A 257 0.77 36.78 12.00
N LEU A 258 0.51 37.89 12.70
CA LEU A 258 1.44 38.41 13.71
C LEU A 258 1.48 37.48 14.92
N LEU A 259 2.68 37.01 15.24
CA LEU A 259 2.91 36.21 16.43
C LEU A 259 2.98 37.12 17.68
N PRO A 260 2.42 36.68 18.83
CA PRO A 260 2.52 37.43 20.08
C PRO A 260 3.97 37.68 20.52
N ALA A 261 4.17 38.71 21.35
CA ALA A 261 5.46 39.01 21.96
C ALA A 261 6.02 37.77 22.69
N GLY A 262 7.27 37.40 22.38
CA GLY A 262 7.94 36.21 22.92
C GLY A 262 7.79 34.93 22.07
N GLN A 263 7.02 34.97 20.97
CA GLN A 263 6.91 33.84 20.02
C GLN A 263 7.71 34.05 18.72
N PHE A 264 8.62 35.03 18.70
CA PHE A 264 9.47 35.37 17.55
C PHE A 264 10.96 35.54 17.91
N ASP A 265 11.42 34.86 18.97
CA ASP A 265 12.81 34.93 19.42
C ASP A 265 13.81 34.43 18.36
N GLU A 266 13.43 33.41 17.60
CA GLU A 266 14.23 32.94 16.45
C GLU A 266 14.29 34.02 15.36
N GLY A 267 13.17 34.68 15.09
CA GLY A 267 13.11 35.82 14.16
C GLY A 267 14.04 36.96 14.57
N LYS A 268 14.13 37.25 15.87
CA LYS A 268 15.08 38.23 16.43
C LYS A 268 16.54 37.79 16.25
N SER A 269 16.84 36.51 16.46
CA SER A 269 18.18 35.94 16.24
C SER A 269 18.60 36.04 14.76
N ILE A 270 17.70 35.69 13.86
CA ILE A 270 17.91 35.81 12.41
C ILE A 270 18.11 37.26 12.01
N PHE A 271 17.31 38.19 12.52
CA PHE A 271 17.47 39.61 12.22
C PHE A 271 18.88 40.10 12.57
N LYS A 272 19.38 39.77 13.77
CA LYS A 272 20.70 40.19 14.23
C LYS A 272 21.84 39.62 13.38
N THR A 273 21.70 38.39 12.90
CA THR A 273 22.77 37.70 12.16
C THR A 273 22.76 38.02 10.67
N ALA A 274 21.59 38.21 10.06
CA ALA A 274 21.45 38.29 8.61
C ALA A 274 20.91 39.64 8.11
N CYS A 275 20.07 40.34 8.88
CA CYS A 275 19.39 41.56 8.42
C CYS A 275 20.06 42.84 8.95
N ALA A 276 20.61 42.80 10.16
CA ALA A 276 21.17 43.96 10.86
C ALA A 276 22.37 44.59 10.14
N VAL A 277 23.10 43.82 9.34
CA VAL A 277 24.23 44.34 8.54
C VAL A 277 23.78 45.46 7.59
N CYS A 278 22.59 45.32 7.01
CA CYS A 278 22.04 46.30 6.06
C CYS A 278 20.96 47.20 6.69
N HIS A 279 20.20 46.70 7.66
CA HIS A 279 19.09 47.43 8.29
C HIS A 279 19.44 48.02 9.67
N GLY A 280 20.68 47.86 10.13
CA GLY A 280 21.12 48.29 11.46
C GLY A 280 20.67 47.36 12.58
N GLU A 281 21.42 47.34 13.69
CA GLU A 281 21.14 46.44 14.83
C GLU A 281 19.78 46.65 15.48
N LEU A 282 19.23 47.86 15.38
CA LEU A 282 17.94 48.27 15.91
C LEU A 282 16.89 48.45 14.81
N GLY A 283 17.19 48.08 13.55
CA GLY A 283 16.30 48.32 12.41
C GLY A 283 16.28 49.76 11.92
N GLN A 284 17.23 50.59 12.38
CA GLN A 284 17.29 52.03 12.08
C GLN A 284 17.62 52.36 10.62
N GLY A 285 18.03 51.37 9.82
CA GLY A 285 18.49 51.53 8.45
C GLY A 285 19.95 51.96 8.36
N THR A 286 20.74 51.26 7.54
CA THR A 286 22.08 51.70 7.13
C THR A 286 22.12 51.76 5.60
N VAL A 287 22.52 50.67 4.96
CA VAL A 287 22.45 50.49 3.51
C VAL A 287 20.99 50.30 3.09
N GLY A 288 20.25 49.45 3.81
CA GLY A 288 18.81 49.23 3.65
C GLY A 288 17.94 50.33 4.28
N PRO A 289 16.61 50.29 4.05
CA PRO A 289 15.66 51.22 4.64
C PRO A 289 15.51 51.06 6.16
N ASN A 290 15.02 52.12 6.79
CA ASN A 290 14.57 52.14 8.19
C ASN A 290 13.28 51.29 8.32
N MET A 291 13.22 50.43 9.34
CA MET A 291 12.09 49.56 9.66
C MET A 291 11.36 49.98 10.94
N THR A 292 11.81 51.07 11.58
CA THR A 292 11.25 51.57 12.84
C THR A 292 10.19 52.65 12.64
N ASP A 293 10.06 53.19 11.43
CA ASP A 293 9.09 54.22 11.08
C ASP A 293 7.81 53.66 10.41
N ASP A 294 6.93 54.55 9.97
CA ASP A 294 5.65 54.22 9.34
C ASP A 294 5.71 54.15 7.79
N TYR A 295 6.90 54.28 7.18
CA TYR A 295 7.06 54.42 5.74
C TYR A 295 7.63 53.14 5.12
N TRP A 296 7.01 52.67 4.03
CA TRP A 296 7.37 51.40 3.39
C TRP A 296 7.49 51.55 1.88
N ILE A 297 8.58 51.04 1.30
CA ILE A 297 8.84 51.04 -0.15
C ILE A 297 8.04 49.93 -0.86
N HIS A 298 7.88 48.78 -0.21
CA HIS A 298 7.27 47.57 -0.80
C HIS A 298 5.99 47.14 -0.07
N GLY A 299 5.36 48.07 0.65
CA GLY A 299 4.16 47.84 1.44
C GLY A 299 4.45 47.31 2.85
N GLY A 300 3.68 47.80 3.83
CA GLY A 300 3.90 47.54 5.25
C GLY A 300 2.99 46.48 5.86
N SER A 301 2.14 45.79 5.11
CA SER A 301 1.32 44.72 5.68
C SER A 301 2.16 43.49 6.04
N VAL A 302 1.68 42.67 6.99
CA VAL A 302 2.36 41.43 7.41
C VAL A 302 2.66 40.53 6.21
N LYS A 303 1.69 40.39 5.32
CA LYS A 303 1.80 39.59 4.09
C LYS A 303 2.85 40.15 3.13
N GLN A 304 2.89 41.47 2.96
CA GLN A 304 3.87 42.13 2.10
C GLN A 304 5.29 42.00 2.65
N ILE A 305 5.49 42.22 3.95
CA ILE A 305 6.80 42.07 4.59
C ILE A 305 7.29 40.62 4.46
N PHE A 306 6.43 39.65 4.74
CA PHE A 306 6.74 38.23 4.55
C PHE A 306 7.14 37.90 3.10
N THR A 307 6.40 38.44 2.13
CA THR A 307 6.67 38.25 0.69
C THR A 307 8.02 38.84 0.29
N VAL A 308 8.32 40.06 0.75
CA VAL A 308 9.60 40.75 0.49
C VAL A 308 10.78 39.97 1.07
N ILE A 309 10.64 39.41 2.27
CA ILE A 309 11.69 38.58 2.88
C ILE A 309 11.85 37.28 2.08
N LYS A 310 10.75 36.60 1.76
CA LYS A 310 10.78 35.30 1.09
C LYS A 310 11.38 35.37 -0.31
N TYR A 311 10.96 36.34 -1.13
CA TYR A 311 11.37 36.46 -2.52
C TYR A 311 12.49 37.48 -2.77
N GLY A 312 12.79 38.34 -1.80
CA GLY A 312 13.81 39.38 -1.93
C GLY A 312 13.41 40.49 -2.91
N VAL A 313 14.30 41.48 -3.02
CA VAL A 313 14.23 42.57 -4.00
C VAL A 313 15.62 42.70 -4.63
N ILE A 314 15.90 41.80 -5.58
CA ILE A 314 17.24 41.60 -6.14
C ILE A 314 17.77 42.89 -6.78
N GLU A 315 16.91 43.65 -7.46
CA GLU A 315 17.25 44.93 -8.09
C GLU A 315 17.72 46.01 -7.09
N LYS A 316 17.37 45.85 -5.80
CA LYS A 316 17.75 46.75 -4.70
C LYS A 316 18.79 46.13 -3.76
N GLY A 317 19.36 44.98 -4.12
CA GLY A 317 20.42 44.30 -3.37
C GLY A 317 19.93 43.41 -2.21
N MET A 318 18.62 43.19 -2.06
CA MET A 318 18.06 42.26 -1.07
C MET A 318 17.85 40.89 -1.72
N LYS A 319 18.61 39.87 -1.30
CA LYS A 319 18.47 38.50 -1.82
C LYS A 319 17.16 37.83 -1.32
N PRO A 320 16.63 36.82 -2.04
CA PRO A 320 15.58 35.95 -1.51
C PRO A 320 16.09 35.13 -0.32
N TRP A 321 15.27 34.97 0.71
CA TRP A 321 15.61 34.18 1.90
C TRP A 321 14.85 32.85 2.01
N LYS A 322 13.96 32.54 1.06
CA LYS A 322 13.19 31.28 1.01
C LYS A 322 14.05 30.01 0.99
N ASP A 323 15.28 30.10 0.50
CA ASP A 323 16.20 28.97 0.37
C ASP A 323 17.09 28.81 1.61
N ASP A 324 17.18 29.85 2.45
CA ASP A 324 17.99 29.86 3.68
C ASP A 324 17.14 29.62 4.94
N TYR A 325 15.89 30.08 4.94
CA TYR A 325 15.00 30.03 6.11
C TYR A 325 13.67 29.36 5.76
N SER A 326 13.18 28.54 6.69
CA SER A 326 11.83 27.99 6.62
C SER A 326 10.79 29.09 6.66
N ALA A 327 9.60 28.82 6.14
CA ALA A 327 8.52 29.80 6.15
C ALA A 327 8.13 30.24 7.57
N ASN A 328 8.25 29.35 8.56
CA ASN A 328 8.06 29.69 9.97
C ASN A 328 9.09 30.69 10.50
N GLN A 329 10.35 30.50 10.14
CA GLN A 329 11.41 31.45 10.51
C GLN A 329 11.18 32.82 9.87
N ILE A 330 10.69 32.84 8.62
CA ILE A 330 10.32 34.08 7.93
C ILE A 330 9.10 34.75 8.59
N ALA A 331 8.11 33.98 9.07
CA ALA A 331 6.96 34.50 9.80
C ALA A 331 7.34 35.10 11.16
N GLN A 332 8.26 34.44 11.89
CA GLN A 332 8.83 34.97 13.13
C GLN A 332 9.65 36.24 12.87
N LEU A 333 10.48 36.25 11.83
CA LEU A 333 11.25 37.43 11.43
C LEU A 333 10.34 38.60 11.05
N THR A 334 9.26 38.33 10.32
CA THR A 334 8.22 39.32 9.96
C THR A 334 7.58 39.92 11.20
N SER A 335 7.22 39.09 12.18
CA SER A 335 6.64 39.53 13.45
C SER A 335 7.62 40.36 14.27
N TYR A 336 8.91 39.99 14.29
CA TYR A 336 9.96 40.77 14.93
C TYR A 336 10.15 42.14 14.28
N ILE A 337 10.24 42.21 12.95
CA ILE A 337 10.36 43.49 12.23
C ILE A 337 9.19 44.42 12.55
N LYS A 338 7.97 43.87 12.60
CA LYS A 338 6.79 44.62 13.00
C LYS A 338 6.84 45.15 14.43
N SER A 339 7.49 44.41 15.34
CA SER A 339 7.70 44.86 16.73
C SER A 339 8.69 46.02 16.86
N LEU A 340 9.51 46.31 15.84
CA LEU A 340 10.47 47.43 15.85
C LEU A 340 9.83 48.78 15.53
N ARG A 341 8.62 48.77 14.98
CA ARG A 341 7.86 49.98 14.65
C ARG A 341 7.66 50.84 15.91
N GLY A 342 8.00 52.13 15.82
CA GLY A 342 7.87 53.10 16.92
C GLY A 342 9.02 53.12 17.93
N THR A 343 10.06 52.30 17.75
CA THR A 343 11.23 52.29 18.66
C THR A 343 12.16 53.49 18.47
N ASN A 344 12.12 54.15 17.30
CA ASN A 344 12.83 55.40 16.96
C ASN A 344 14.26 55.53 17.54
N PRO A 345 15.17 54.61 17.18
CA PRO A 345 16.56 54.64 17.64
C PRO A 345 17.35 55.87 17.11
N PRO A 346 18.35 56.36 17.86
CA PRO A 346 19.19 57.47 17.41
C PRO A 346 19.99 57.07 16.16
N GLY A 347 20.07 57.99 15.19
CA GLY A 347 20.75 57.75 13.91
C GLY A 347 19.93 56.96 12.89
N GLY A 348 18.60 56.92 13.04
CA GLY A 348 17.70 56.37 12.03
C GLY A 348 17.79 57.09 10.69
N LYS A 349 17.75 56.31 9.61
CA LYS A 349 17.71 56.83 8.24
C LYS A 349 16.39 57.55 8.00
N GLU A 350 16.43 58.60 7.18
CA GLU A 350 15.24 59.35 6.78
C GLU A 350 14.17 58.43 6.19
N PRO A 351 12.87 58.71 6.43
CA PRO A 351 11.78 57.85 5.97
C PRO A 351 11.78 57.64 4.45
N GLN A 352 11.52 56.40 4.01
CA GLN A 352 11.57 56.02 2.60
C GLN A 352 10.31 55.27 2.17
N GLY A 353 9.73 55.67 1.04
CA GLY A 353 8.52 55.05 0.49
C GLY A 353 7.24 55.75 0.94
N ASP A 354 6.14 55.00 0.93
CA ASP A 354 4.82 55.53 1.20
C ASP A 354 4.41 55.31 2.66
N LEU A 355 3.66 56.25 3.22
CA LEU A 355 3.10 56.13 4.57
C LEU A 355 2.11 54.96 4.61
N TYR A 356 2.42 53.93 5.38
CA TYR A 356 1.53 52.79 5.60
C TYR A 356 0.72 52.99 6.87
N LYS A 357 -0.61 53.08 6.73
CA LYS A 357 -1.54 53.07 7.86
C LYS A 357 -2.12 51.67 8.01
N GLU A 358 -1.93 51.09 9.18
CA GLU A 358 -2.49 49.79 9.53
C GLU A 358 -4.02 49.96 9.66
N GLU A 359 -4.79 49.23 8.84
CA GLU A 359 -6.24 49.19 8.99
C GLU A 359 -6.56 48.56 10.36
N ALA A 360 -7.21 49.33 11.23
CA ALA A 360 -7.58 48.86 12.55
C ALA A 360 -8.53 47.66 12.40
N VAL A 361 -8.06 46.47 12.80
CA VAL A 361 -8.91 45.30 12.95
C VAL A 361 -9.94 45.65 14.01
N SER A 362 -11.15 46.00 13.58
CA SER A 362 -12.30 46.23 14.45
C SER A 362 -12.51 44.96 15.27
N ALA A 363 -12.23 45.03 16.56
CA ALA A 363 -12.53 43.98 17.52
C ALA A 363 -14.01 43.60 17.37
N VAL A 364 -14.25 42.40 16.84
CA VAL A 364 -15.56 41.76 16.90
C VAL A 364 -15.84 41.55 18.39
N LYS A 365 -16.69 42.42 18.95
CA LYS A 365 -17.28 42.19 20.27
C LYS A 365 -18.19 40.98 20.14
N ASP A 366 -17.74 39.84 20.68
CA ASP A 366 -18.60 38.72 21.00
C ASP A 366 -19.80 39.23 21.82
N SER A 367 -20.97 39.18 21.21
CA SER A 367 -22.26 39.28 21.89
C SER A 367 -23.12 38.09 21.46
N ILE A 368 -22.62 36.88 21.75
CA ILE A 368 -23.50 35.71 21.82
C ILE A 368 -24.31 35.87 23.11
N THR A 369 -25.50 36.42 22.93
CA THR A 369 -26.52 36.49 23.98
C THR A 369 -27.08 35.07 24.13
N VAL A 370 -26.64 34.35 25.16
CA VAL A 370 -27.25 33.07 25.56
C VAL A 370 -28.65 33.39 26.08
N LYS A 371 -29.68 33.10 25.27
CA LYS A 371 -31.05 32.99 25.77
C LYS A 371 -31.18 31.65 26.49
N ASP A 372 -31.13 31.72 27.81
CA ASP A 372 -31.58 30.67 28.71
C ASP A 372 -33.08 30.41 28.48
N SER A 373 -33.41 29.21 28.01
CA SER A 373 -34.79 28.73 27.92
C SER A 373 -35.01 27.67 28.98
N THR A 374 -35.13 28.12 30.23
CA THR A 374 -35.69 27.34 31.32
C THR A 374 -37.01 28.00 31.72
N SER A 375 -38.12 27.51 31.16
CA SER A 375 -39.46 27.80 31.68
C SER A 375 -40.34 26.58 31.53
N THR A 376 -40.51 25.90 32.65
CA THR A 376 -41.58 24.97 32.97
C THR A 376 -42.94 25.65 32.81
N GLN A 377 -43.86 25.02 32.06
CA GLN A 377 -45.28 24.90 32.40
C GLN A 377 -45.89 23.75 31.59
#